data_AF-A0A443Q8C2-F1
#
_entry.id   AF-A0A443Q8C2-F1
#
_cell.length_a   1.000
_cell.length_b   1.000
_cell.length_c   1.000
_cell.angle_alpha   90.00
_cell.angle_beta   90.00
_cell.angle_gamma   90.00
#
_symmetry.space_group_name_H-M   'P 1'
#
loop_
_entity.id
_entity.type
_entity.pdbx_description
1 polymer ?
#
loop_
_entity_poly.entity_id
_entity_poly.type
_entity_poly.pdbx_seq_one_letter_code
_entity_poly.pdbx_strand_id
1 'polypeptide(L)' 'MGEVSYHVRLVILGGGGVGKTAIVKRFLFNTFCEKHRPTVEDLFFKEFNLGTMILK' A
#
# COMPACT_ATOMS: atom_id res chain seq x y z
N MET A 1 19.38 12.51 -19.57
CA MET A 1 19.23 11.15 -18.99
C MET A 1 17.81 11.08 -18.47
N GLY A 2 16.93 10.27 -19.07
CA GLY A 2 15.52 10.23 -18.66
C GLY A 2 15.37 9.64 -17.26
N GLU A 3 14.45 10.18 -16.45
CA GLU A 3 14.07 9.54 -15.19
C GLU A 3 13.49 8.16 -15.48
N VAL A 4 14.05 7.14 -14.82
CA VAL A 4 13.52 5.77 -14.92
C VAL A 4 12.34 5.66 -13.97
N SER A 5 11.15 5.45 -14.51
CA SER A 5 9.93 5.19 -13.74
C SER A 5 9.65 3.68 -13.67
N TYR A 6 9.27 3.21 -12.49
CA TYR A 6 8.88 1.82 -12.25
C TYR A 6 7.41 1.74 -11.86
N HIS A 7 6.64 0.91 -12.56
CA HIS A 7 5.26 0.59 -12.18
C HIS A 7 5.22 -0.73 -11.42
N VAL A 8 5.02 -0.64 -10.10
CA VAL A 8 4.97 -1.80 -9.21
C VAL A 8 3.53 -2.10 -8.81
N ARG A 9 3.08 -3.36 -8.99
CA ARG A 9 1.81 -3.85 -8.45
C ARG A 9 2.08 -4.58 -7.14
N LEU A 10 1.59 -4.01 -6.04
CA LEU A 10 1.71 -4.59 -4.71
C LEU A 10 0.37 -5.22 -4.30
N VAL A 11 0.39 -6.49 -3.90
CA VAL A 11 -0.77 -7.22 -3.37
C VAL A 11 -0.49 -7.57 -1.91
N ILE A 12 -1.45 -7.26 -1.02
CA ILE A 12 -1.32 -7.54 0.42
C ILE A 12 -2.27 -8.66 0.80
N LEU A 13 -1.69 -9.79 1.22
CA LEU A 13 -2.40 -11.01 1.59
C LEU A 13 -2.24 -11.30 3.09
N GLY A 14 -3.14 -12.11 3.65
CA GLY A 14 -3.11 -12.51 5.06
C GLY A 14 -4.50 -12.77 5.63
N GLY A 15 -4.57 -13.33 6.83
CA GLY A 15 -5.83 -13.69 7.51
C GLY A 15 -6.80 -12.51 7.73
N GLY A 16 -8.05 -12.82 8.04
CA GLY A 16 -9.05 -11.81 8.43
C GLY A 16 -8.63 -11.04 9.68
N GLY A 17 -8.91 -9.75 9.75
CA GLY A 17 -8.66 -8.94 10.95
C GLY A 17 -7.18 -8.57 11.25
N VAL A 18 -6.19 -9.10 10.54
CA VAL A 18 -4.75 -8.86 10.83
C VAL A 18 -4.23 -7.44 10.56
N GLY A 19 -5.10 -6.51 10.14
CA GLY A 19 -4.74 -5.09 9.96
C GLY A 19 -4.26 -4.68 8.56
N LYS A 20 -4.45 -5.51 7.52
CA LYS A 20 -4.04 -5.19 6.12
C LYS A 20 -4.56 -3.83 5.63
N THR A 21 -5.84 -3.56 5.76
CA THR A 21 -6.41 -2.25 5.37
C THR A 21 -5.91 -1.12 6.27
N ALA A 22 -5.66 -1.40 7.55
CA ALA A 22 -5.19 -0.38 8.50
C ALA A 22 -3.77 0.11 8.14
N ILE A 23 -2.84 -0.79 7.84
CA ILE A 23 -1.47 -0.40 7.45
C ILE A 23 -1.45 0.34 6.10
N VAL A 24 -2.27 -0.08 5.13
CA VAL A 24 -2.40 0.63 3.83
C VAL A 24 -2.94 2.04 4.03
N LYS A 25 -4.02 2.22 4.79
CA LYS A 25 -4.61 3.54 5.04
C LYS A 25 -3.70 4.45 5.85
N ARG A 26 -2.96 3.89 6.81
CA ARG A 26 -1.96 4.64 7.57
C ARG A 26 -0.82 5.12 6.68
N PHE A 27 -0.30 4.25 5.80
CA PHE A 27 0.79 4.62 4.90
C PHE A 27 0.35 5.66 3.85
N LEU A 28 -0.78 5.45 3.18
CA LEU A 28 -1.20 6.29 2.05
C LEU A 28 -1.81 7.63 2.47
N PHE A 29 -2.54 7.64 3.59
CA PHE A 29 -3.40 8.75 4.00
C PHE A 29 -3.15 9.24 5.42
N ASN A 30 -2.23 8.63 6.17
CA ASN A 30 -2.00 8.91 7.58
C ASN A 30 -3.29 8.79 8.45
N THR A 31 -4.17 7.85 8.13
CA THR A 31 -5.43 7.62 8.87
C THR A 31 -5.47 6.24 9.53
N PHE A 32 -6.27 6.12 10.58
CA PHE A 32 -6.56 4.85 11.26
C PHE A 32 -8.01 4.83 11.73
N CYS A 33 -8.68 3.69 11.55
CA CYS A 33 -10.06 3.47 11.98
C CYS A 33 -10.05 2.35 13.01
N GLU A 34 -10.50 2.64 14.23
CA GLU A 34 -10.58 1.65 15.32
C GLU A 34 -11.64 0.58 15.06
N LYS A 35 -12.68 0.92 14.29
CA LYS A 35 -13.75 -0.03 13.92
C LYS A 35 -13.28 -0.94 12.79
N HIS A 36 -13.43 -2.25 12.99
CA HIS A 36 -13.17 -3.23 11.93
C HIS A 36 -14.37 -3.34 10.98
N ARG A 37 -14.12 -3.14 9.69
CA ARG A 37 -15.01 -3.51 8.60
C ARG A 37 -14.23 -4.42 7.65
N PRO A 38 -14.74 -5.63 7.31
CA PRO A 38 -14.09 -6.50 6.34
C PRO A 38 -13.85 -5.79 5.00
N THR A 39 -12.66 -5.98 4.45
CA THR A 39 -12.28 -5.45 3.14
C THR A 39 -13.00 -6.26 2.07
N VAL A 40 -13.78 -5.59 1.22
CA VAL A 40 -14.36 -6.21 0.02
C VAL A 40 -13.33 -6.16 -1.10
N GLU A 41 -12.94 -4.96 -1.51
CA GLU A 41 -11.88 -4.70 -2.49
C GLU A 41 -11.40 -3.25 -2.32
N ASP A 42 -10.09 -3.02 -2.36
CA ASP A 42 -9.47 -1.69 -2.31
C ASP A 42 -8.32 -1.64 -3.34
N LEU A 43 -8.32 -0.65 -4.24
CA LEU A 43 -7.24 -0.41 -5.20
C LEU A 43 -6.70 1.01 -5.01
N PHE A 44 -5.39 1.14 -4.87
CA PHE A 44 -4.71 2.43 -4.71
C PHE A 44 -3.54 2.56 -5.67
N PHE A 45 -3.31 3.78 -6.15
CA PHE A 45 -2.14 4.15 -6.94
C PHE A 45 -1.53 5.42 -6.34
N LYS A 46 -0.21 5.41 -6.14
CA LYS A 46 0.53 6.57 -5.65
C LYS A 46 1.98 6.50 -6.11
N GLU A 47 2.50 7.64 -6.54
CA GLU A 47 3.89 7.80 -6.96
C GLU A 47 4.77 8.12 -5.74
N PHE A 48 5.95 7.51 -5.70
CA PHE A 48 6.93 7.70 -4.64
C PHE A 48 8.32 7.87 -5.26
N ASN A 49 9.08 8.83 -4.76
CA ASN A 49 10.51 8.89 -5.03
C ASN A 49 11.22 7.92 -4.07
N LEU A 50 11.66 6.78 -4.60
CA LEU A 50 12.20 5.68 -3.80
C LEU A 50 13.74 5.63 -3.77
N GLY A 51 14.43 6.71 -4.16
CA GLY A 51 15.89 6.74 -4.22
C GLY A 51 16.47 5.52 -4.97
N THR A 52 17.51 4.90 -4.41
CA THR A 52 18.05 3.64 -4.94
C THR A 52 17.21 2.46 -4.43
N MET A 53 16.28 1.98 -5.27
CA MET A 53 15.43 0.83 -4.95
C MET A 53 16.04 -0.47 -5.48
N ILE A 54 16.25 -1.45 -4.60
CA ILE A 54 16.52 -2.85 -4.97
C ILE A 54 15.33 -3.69 -4.51
N LEU A 55 14.53 -4.15 -5.47
CA LEU A 55 13.52 -5.20 -5.25
C LEU A 55 14.20 -6.54 -5.60
N LYS A 56 14.42 -7.40 -4.61
CA LYS A 56 14.86 -8.80 -4.81
C LYS A 56 13.71 -9.75 -4.58
#